data_AF-A0A1T4M947-F1
#
_entry.id   AF-A0A1T4M947-F1
#
_cell.length_a   1.000
_cell.length_b   1.000
_cell.length_c   1.000
_cell.angle_alpha   90.00
_cell.angle_beta   90.00
_cell.angle_gamma   90.00
#
_symmetry.space_group_name_H-M   'P 1'
#
loop_
_entity.id
_entity.type
_entity.pdbx_description
1 polymer ?
#
loop_
_entity_poly.entity_id
_entity_poly.type
_entity_poly.pdbx_seq_one_letter_code
_entity_poly.pdbx_strand_id
1 'polypeptide(L)'
;MIKVNYNNKSSALVLKAAYEGIVFPNWVGKKQGKITTNLAQNEAYIFFDEKHQSLDEIKSYFKSLPESVNYSYQVDVASFVHPQVGNYNEVLKAIYCSLAFGSAKLFKKTNQKEEKNKTEVSLYLDRNDKEIKQEVKKLEILTKAINDTRNLQIMPENFLNSEQLASAIASDFSSIPNLDVKVLTKKEIEQLNMGLLLSVNKGSTHEPRVVIVTYNGNKMHKKDHIAIVGKGITFDTGGVNTKGYHMEGMKYDMSGSVIAAYVVKALAQMKAKVNASAIMCITDNRINADASLPENVYQSMSGKWVEVVDTDAEGRLVLADGIFYAAEKLKPSTIIDVATLTGSIIVALGNTYSGIWSTNDDKFKVFAQAAQNAQEKVWRMPLHEDYNKGNKGSKVADLASWSSRVRVDSSQAAMFLKEFTKDIDFIHCDVAGTADVAGEPQGVLVATLVEYALLNQK
;
A
#
# COMPACT_ATOMS: atom_id res chain seq x y z
N MET A 1 13.20 14.55 1.40
CA MET A 1 14.01 13.40 1.87
C MET A 1 14.57 13.71 3.24
N ILE A 2 14.80 12.69 4.07
CA ILE A 2 15.44 12.87 5.37
C ILE A 2 16.94 13.04 5.15
N LYS A 3 17.52 14.10 5.71
CA LYS A 3 18.96 14.36 5.60
C LYS A 3 19.72 13.36 6.46
N VAL A 4 20.75 12.72 5.89
CA VAL A 4 21.60 11.75 6.59
C VAL A 4 23.03 12.25 6.61
N ASN A 5 23.63 12.30 7.81
CA ASN A 5 25.00 12.73 8.01
C ASN A 5 25.84 11.54 8.52
N TYR A 6 26.94 11.27 7.84
CA TYR A 6 27.84 10.15 8.14
C TYR A 6 29.08 10.66 8.88
N ASN A 7 29.35 10.16 10.09
CA ASN A 7 30.53 10.52 10.89
C ASN A 7 30.74 12.03 11.12
N ASN A 8 29.71 12.85 10.94
CA ASN A 8 29.80 14.29 11.14
C ASN A 8 28.56 14.80 11.90
N LYS A 9 28.81 15.49 13.01
CA LYS A 9 27.77 16.15 13.79
C LYS A 9 27.55 17.55 13.22
N SER A 10 26.29 17.88 12.98
CA SER A 10 25.86 19.19 12.49
C SER A 10 25.76 20.21 13.64
N SER A 11 25.35 21.44 13.33
CA SER A 11 25.00 22.46 14.35
C SER A 11 23.67 22.18 15.07
N ALA A 12 22.95 21.11 14.72
CA ALA A 12 21.73 20.70 15.39
C ALA A 12 22.03 19.94 16.69
N LEU A 13 21.06 19.90 17.63
CA LEU A 13 21.18 19.14 18.87
C LEU A 13 21.22 17.64 18.55
N VAL A 14 22.20 16.93 19.09
CA VAL A 14 22.28 15.46 18.91
C VAL A 14 21.26 14.79 19.82
N LEU A 15 20.20 14.23 19.23
CA LEU A 15 19.12 13.55 19.94
C LEU A 15 19.47 12.07 20.13
N LYS A 16 19.51 11.63 21.39
CA LYS A 16 19.81 10.26 21.80
C LYS A 16 18.66 9.63 22.59
N ALA A 17 18.60 8.31 22.63
CA ALA A 17 17.70 7.62 23.55
C ALA A 17 18.28 7.54 24.97
N ALA A 18 17.41 7.65 25.97
CA ALA A 18 17.68 7.36 27.38
C ALA A 18 16.68 6.28 27.84
N TYR A 19 17.12 5.03 27.84
CA TYR A 19 16.30 3.91 28.29
C TYR A 19 16.41 3.74 29.81
N GLU A 20 15.27 3.60 30.48
CA GLU A 20 15.25 3.15 31.87
C GLU A 20 15.96 1.80 32.01
N GLY A 21 16.78 1.67 33.05
CA GLY A 21 17.67 0.52 33.24
C GLY A 21 19.05 0.65 32.57
N ILE A 22 19.25 1.63 31.68
CA ILE A 22 20.54 1.94 31.06
C ILE A 22 21.11 3.24 31.66
N VAL A 23 22.44 3.35 31.74
CA VAL A 23 23.09 4.57 32.23
C VAL A 23 22.93 5.70 31.22
N PHE A 24 22.34 6.81 31.66
CA PHE A 24 22.23 8.06 30.91
C PHE A 24 22.50 9.26 31.84
N PRO A 25 22.73 10.48 31.32
CA PRO A 25 23.07 11.62 32.16
C PRO A 25 22.01 11.97 33.21
N ASN A 26 22.44 12.35 34.41
CA ASN A 26 21.56 12.64 35.55
C ASN A 26 20.60 13.84 35.33
N TRP A 27 20.89 14.70 34.36
CA TRP A 27 20.06 15.86 34.02
C TRP A 27 18.87 15.51 33.12
N VAL A 28 18.82 14.29 32.56
CA VAL A 28 17.71 13.85 31.70
C VAL A 28 16.44 13.64 32.54
N GLY A 29 15.36 14.33 32.16
CA GLY A 29 14.07 14.17 32.83
C GLY A 29 13.42 12.82 32.52
N LYS A 30 12.96 12.12 33.56
CA LYS A 30 12.35 10.78 33.47
C LYS A 30 10.84 10.79 33.16
N LYS A 31 10.41 11.66 32.25
CA LYS A 31 9.02 11.67 31.75
C LYS A 31 8.99 10.97 30.39
N GLN A 32 8.19 9.92 30.26
CA GLN A 32 8.07 9.13 29.02
C GLN A 32 7.87 10.03 27.80
N GLY A 33 8.69 9.81 26.76
CA GLY A 33 8.61 10.52 25.48
C GLY A 33 9.07 11.99 25.53
N LYS A 34 9.50 12.49 26.69
CA LYS A 34 9.93 13.89 26.83
C LYS A 34 11.39 14.05 26.38
N ILE A 35 11.62 15.00 25.47
CA ILE A 35 12.97 15.45 25.13
C ILE A 35 13.46 16.41 26.23
N THR A 36 14.64 16.11 26.78
CA THR A 36 15.41 17.02 27.65
C THR A 36 16.63 17.51 26.88
N THR A 37 16.83 18.82 26.81
CA THR A 37 17.92 19.44 26.03
C THR A 37 19.02 20.00 26.95
N ASN A 38 20.27 19.86 26.51
CA ASN A 38 21.44 20.51 27.09
C ASN A 38 22.17 21.28 26.00
N LEU A 39 21.87 22.57 25.89
CA LEU A 39 22.41 23.45 24.85
C LEU A 39 23.92 23.64 24.96
N ALA A 40 24.48 23.59 26.18
CA ALA A 40 25.92 23.76 26.40
C ALA A 40 26.74 22.58 25.85
N GLN A 41 26.15 21.39 25.83
CA GLN A 41 26.78 20.17 25.29
C GLN A 41 26.33 19.85 23.86
N ASN A 42 25.41 20.65 23.30
CA ASN A 42 24.74 20.37 22.03
C ASN A 42 24.07 18.97 21.99
N GLU A 43 23.51 18.52 23.12
CA GLU A 43 22.87 17.20 23.27
C GLU A 43 21.41 17.32 23.66
N ALA A 44 20.63 16.31 23.29
CA ALA A 44 19.28 16.10 23.75
C ALA A 44 19.02 14.61 23.99
N TYR A 45 18.21 14.27 24.98
CA TYR A 45 17.79 12.89 25.23
C TYR A 45 16.27 12.80 25.26
N ILE A 46 15.72 11.76 24.63
CA ILE A 46 14.36 11.30 24.86
C ILE A 46 14.38 10.13 25.84
N PHE A 47 13.56 10.22 26.89
CA PHE A 47 13.41 9.15 27.87
C PHE A 47 12.37 8.10 27.45
N PHE A 48 12.74 6.82 27.59
CA PHE A 48 11.88 5.65 27.41
C PHE A 48 11.85 4.83 28.70
N ASP A 49 10.69 4.77 29.37
CA ASP A 49 10.46 3.87 30.51
C ASP A 49 10.44 2.40 30.06
N GLU A 50 10.46 1.46 31.02
CA GLU A 50 10.50 0.02 30.75
C GLU A 50 9.37 -0.51 29.85
N LYS A 51 8.20 0.15 29.81
CA LYS A 51 7.04 -0.31 29.03
C LYS A 51 7.07 0.18 27.58
N HIS A 52 7.87 1.20 27.27
CA HIS A 52 7.86 1.87 25.97
C HIS A 52 9.15 1.68 25.17
N GLN A 53 9.85 0.56 25.38
CA GLN A 53 11.11 0.24 24.70
C GLN A 53 10.92 -0.74 23.52
N SER A 54 9.75 -0.70 22.86
CA SER A 54 9.45 -1.54 21.69
C SER A 54 9.68 -0.79 20.38
N LEU A 55 9.85 -1.52 19.28
CA LEU A 55 10.00 -0.93 17.95
C LEU A 55 8.77 -0.10 17.53
N ASP A 56 7.57 -0.52 17.90
CA ASP A 56 6.32 0.19 17.58
C ASP A 56 6.26 1.55 18.30
N GLU A 57 6.78 1.65 19.52
CA GLU A 57 6.88 2.90 20.28
C GLU A 57 7.89 3.87 19.64
N ILE A 58 9.06 3.35 19.22
CA ILE A 58 10.04 4.12 18.46
C ILE A 58 9.40 4.67 17.17
N LYS A 59 8.69 3.83 16.42
CA LYS A 59 8.00 4.25 15.18
C LYS A 59 6.97 5.35 15.45
N SER A 60 6.13 5.17 16.48
CA SER A 60 5.09 6.12 16.87
C SER A 60 5.68 7.49 17.22
N TYR A 61 6.73 7.49 18.05
CA TYR A 61 7.43 8.72 18.42
C TYR A 61 7.99 9.45 17.19
N PHE A 62 8.81 8.77 16.38
CA PHE A 62 9.44 9.40 15.22
C PHE A 62 8.46 9.82 14.13
N LYS A 63 7.26 9.23 14.08
CA LYS A 63 6.19 9.66 13.19
C LYS A 63 5.64 11.04 13.60
N SER A 64 5.48 11.28 14.90
CA SER A 64 4.98 12.56 15.44
C SER A 64 6.08 13.63 15.62
N LEU A 65 7.35 13.22 15.63
CA LEU A 65 8.47 14.10 15.93
C LEU A 65 8.54 15.35 15.02
N PRO A 66 8.40 15.27 13.68
CA PRO A 66 8.54 16.44 12.81
C PRO A 66 7.59 17.60 13.12
N GLU A 67 6.43 17.32 13.73
CA GLU A 67 5.42 18.32 14.07
C GLU A 67 5.58 18.89 15.49
N SER A 68 6.35 18.21 16.36
CA SER A 68 6.45 18.53 17.80
C SER A 68 7.75 19.22 18.20
N VAL A 69 8.71 19.39 17.27
CA VAL A 69 10.06 19.85 17.58
C VAL A 69 10.22 21.38 17.55
N ASN A 70 10.76 21.92 18.65
CA ASN A 70 11.13 23.34 18.80
C ASN A 70 12.59 23.66 18.43
N TYR A 71 13.40 22.63 18.20
CA TYR A 71 14.80 22.74 17.78
C TYR A 71 15.04 21.84 16.58
N SER A 72 16.09 22.13 15.82
CA SER A 72 16.61 21.16 14.87
C SER A 72 17.35 20.06 15.63
N TYR A 73 17.07 18.81 15.27
CA TYR A 73 17.68 17.63 15.88
C TYR A 73 18.43 16.81 14.85
N GLN A 74 19.53 16.22 15.29
CA GLN A 74 20.24 15.19 14.58
C GLN A 74 20.17 13.90 15.39
N VAL A 75 19.35 12.96 14.92
CA VAL A 75 19.04 11.71 15.62
C VAL A 75 20.22 10.75 15.53
N ASP A 76 20.80 10.40 16.67
CA ASP A 76 21.87 9.41 16.78
C ASP A 76 21.29 7.99 16.75
N VAL A 77 21.24 7.37 15.57
CA VAL A 77 20.56 6.09 15.36
C VAL A 77 21.12 4.98 16.24
N ALA A 78 22.44 4.96 16.47
CA ALA A 78 23.09 3.96 17.30
C ALA A 78 22.57 3.97 18.74
N SER A 79 22.22 5.15 19.26
CA SER A 79 21.69 5.28 20.63
C SER A 79 20.31 4.65 20.83
N PHE A 80 19.53 4.45 19.75
CA PHE A 80 18.20 3.82 19.80
C PHE A 80 18.23 2.30 19.62
N VAL A 81 19.41 1.71 19.43
CA VAL A 81 19.57 0.25 19.37
C VAL A 81 19.44 -0.31 20.78
N HIS A 82 18.45 -1.18 20.98
CA HIS A 82 18.13 -1.78 22.27
C HIS A 82 17.60 -3.20 22.08
N PRO A 83 17.90 -4.18 22.95
CA PRO A 83 17.45 -5.57 22.79
C PRO A 83 15.93 -5.74 22.61
N GLN A 84 15.12 -4.86 23.20
CA GLN A 84 13.65 -4.87 23.06
C GLN A 84 13.15 -4.09 21.83
N VAL A 85 14.00 -3.27 21.20
CA VAL A 85 13.67 -2.48 20.01
C VAL A 85 14.09 -3.23 18.74
N GLY A 86 15.34 -3.68 18.66
CA GLY A 86 15.88 -4.36 17.48
C GLY A 86 17.34 -4.02 17.21
N ASN A 87 17.87 -4.61 16.14
CA ASN A 87 19.23 -4.37 15.68
C ASN A 87 19.35 -3.03 14.91
N TYR A 88 20.59 -2.63 14.61
CA TYR A 88 20.88 -1.35 13.94
C TYR A 88 20.08 -1.11 12.66
N ASN A 89 19.94 -2.13 11.79
CA ASN A 89 19.23 -1.99 10.52
C ASN A 89 17.72 -1.87 10.73
N GLU A 90 17.15 -2.61 11.69
CA GLU A 90 15.74 -2.52 12.06
C GLU A 90 15.39 -1.15 12.64
N VAL A 91 16.24 -0.62 13.52
CA VAL A 91 16.09 0.71 14.12
C VAL A 91 16.26 1.81 13.07
N LEU A 92 17.30 1.73 12.23
CA LEU A 92 17.50 2.67 11.13
C LEU A 92 16.28 2.74 10.22
N LYS A 93 15.75 1.58 9.79
CA LYS A 93 14.54 1.50 8.96
C LYS A 93 13.33 2.11 9.66
N ALA A 94 13.09 1.76 10.92
CA ALA A 94 11.95 2.28 11.68
C ALA A 94 12.00 3.80 11.81
N ILE A 95 13.14 4.36 12.25
CA ILE A 95 13.32 5.80 12.42
C ILE A 95 13.20 6.53 11.07
N TYR A 96 13.88 6.04 10.03
CA TYR A 96 13.87 6.68 8.71
C TYR A 96 12.46 6.69 8.11
N CYS A 97 11.77 5.54 8.12
CA CYS A 97 10.41 5.42 7.59
C CYS A 97 9.42 6.29 8.37
N SER A 98 9.47 6.28 9.70
CA SER A 98 8.58 7.10 10.54
C SER A 98 8.81 8.60 10.34
N LEU A 99 10.06 9.05 10.31
CA LEU A 99 10.36 10.46 10.03
C LEU A 99 9.89 10.87 8.62
N ALA A 100 10.14 10.03 7.62
CA ALA A 100 9.69 10.28 6.26
C ALA A 100 8.17 10.32 6.17
N PHE A 101 7.46 9.46 6.91
CA PHE A 101 6.01 9.43 6.99
C PHE A 101 5.45 10.72 7.61
N GLY A 102 5.97 11.11 8.78
CA GLY A 102 5.53 12.30 9.52
C GLY A 102 5.91 13.63 8.86
N SER A 103 6.98 13.65 8.07
CA SER A 103 7.43 14.85 7.34
C SER A 103 6.77 14.99 5.96
N ALA A 104 5.92 14.04 5.56
CA ALA A 104 5.34 14.03 4.22
C ALA A 104 4.33 15.17 4.05
N LYS A 105 4.51 15.97 2.99
CA LYS A 105 3.50 16.94 2.57
C LYS A 105 2.55 16.27 1.60
N LEU A 106 1.35 15.95 2.09
CA LEU A 106 0.29 15.36 1.28
C LEU A 106 -0.66 16.43 0.74
N PHE A 107 -1.50 16.04 -0.23
CA PHE A 107 -2.47 16.91 -0.84
C PHE A 107 -3.35 17.59 0.22
N LYS A 108 -3.33 18.93 0.19
CA LYS A 108 -4.14 19.79 1.03
C LYS A 108 -4.48 21.05 0.25
N LYS A 109 -5.77 21.38 0.13
CA LYS A 109 -6.23 22.64 -0.44
C LYS A 109 -6.62 23.59 0.69
N THR A 110 -5.85 24.67 0.88
CA THR A 110 -6.09 25.66 1.94
C THR A 110 -5.69 27.06 1.49
N ASN A 111 -6.36 28.09 2.02
CA ASN A 111 -5.97 29.49 1.86
C ASN A 111 -4.98 29.97 2.95
N GLN A 112 -4.74 29.13 3.96
CA GLN A 112 -3.74 29.42 4.99
C GLN A 112 -2.35 29.30 4.37
N LYS A 113 -1.51 30.32 4.57
CA LYS A 113 -0.10 30.24 4.20
C LYS A 113 0.57 29.20 5.07
N GLU A 114 1.28 28.25 4.45
CA GLU A 114 2.15 27.35 5.21
C GLU A 114 3.23 28.17 5.90
N GLU A 115 3.24 28.17 7.23
CA GLU A 115 4.40 28.63 7.97
C GLU A 115 5.55 27.67 7.68
N LYS A 116 6.71 28.22 7.27
CA LYS A 116 7.91 27.40 7.14
C LYS A 116 8.34 26.98 8.53
N ASN A 117 8.27 25.68 8.83
CA ASN A 117 8.94 25.11 9.99
C ASN A 117 10.43 25.50 9.94
N LYS A 118 10.89 26.23 10.96
CA LYS A 118 12.29 26.66 11.09
C LYS A 118 13.20 25.54 11.62
N THR A 119 12.63 24.40 11.96
CA THR A 119 13.28 23.27 12.60
C THR A 119 13.36 22.08 11.64
N GLU A 120 14.48 21.35 11.68
CA GLU A 120 14.75 20.20 10.82
C GLU A 120 15.14 18.98 11.68
N VAL A 121 14.63 17.80 11.34
CA VAL A 121 15.07 16.53 11.91
C VAL A 121 15.88 15.77 10.87
N SER A 122 17.13 15.47 11.20
CA SER A 122 18.07 14.72 10.36
C SER A 122 18.63 13.52 11.10
N LEU A 123 19.28 12.60 10.39
CA LEU A 123 19.94 11.43 10.99
C LEU A 123 21.45 11.64 11.11
N TYR A 124 22.01 11.10 12.18
CA TYR A 124 23.42 10.81 12.36
C TYR A 124 23.63 9.31 12.34
N LEU A 125 24.50 8.86 11.44
CA LEU A 125 24.97 7.48 11.38
C LEU A 125 26.47 7.47 11.70
N ASP A 126 26.83 6.69 12.72
CA ASP A 126 28.22 6.40 13.14
C ASP A 126 28.91 5.39 12.20
N ARG A 127 28.14 4.79 11.30
CA ARG A 127 28.60 3.91 10.22
C ARG A 127 28.49 4.59 8.87
N ASN A 128 29.51 4.45 8.02
CA ASN A 128 29.55 5.03 6.67
C ASN A 128 29.94 4.03 5.57
N ASP A 129 29.87 2.74 5.89
CA ASP A 129 30.21 1.64 5.00
C ASP A 129 29.22 1.51 3.83
N LYS A 130 29.59 0.68 2.86
CA LYS A 130 28.83 0.52 1.61
C LYS A 130 27.44 -0.05 1.85
N GLU A 131 27.27 -0.94 2.81
CA GLU A 131 25.99 -1.59 3.14
C GLU A 131 25.00 -0.56 3.66
N ILE A 132 25.41 0.24 4.65
CA ILE A 132 24.57 1.32 5.21
C ILE A 132 24.17 2.35 4.15
N LYS A 133 25.11 2.76 3.28
CA LYS A 133 24.80 3.71 2.20
C LYS A 133 23.80 3.14 1.19
N GLN A 134 23.87 1.84 0.89
CA GLN A 134 22.91 1.18 0.02
C GLN A 134 21.54 1.07 0.68
N GLU A 135 21.49 0.73 1.96
CA GLU A 135 20.24 0.66 2.73
C GLU A 135 19.56 2.02 2.82
N VAL A 136 20.28 3.10 3.15
CA VAL A 136 19.72 4.47 3.17
C VAL A 136 19.14 4.84 1.81
N LYS A 137 19.83 4.52 0.70
CA LYS A 137 19.32 4.79 -0.64
C LYS A 137 18.06 3.97 -0.95
N LYS A 138 17.99 2.71 -0.50
CA LYS A 138 16.79 1.87 -0.62
C LYS A 138 15.62 2.49 0.15
N LEU A 139 15.85 2.91 1.40
CA LEU A 139 14.86 3.56 2.25
C LEU A 139 14.38 4.90 1.66
N GLU A 140 15.27 5.68 1.05
CA GLU A 140 14.92 6.93 0.37
C GLU A 140 13.92 6.69 -0.78
N ILE A 141 14.20 5.72 -1.65
CA ILE A 141 13.31 5.36 -2.76
C ILE A 141 11.98 4.81 -2.23
N LEU A 142 12.05 3.91 -1.24
CA LEU A 142 10.89 3.23 -0.70
C LEU A 142 9.93 4.20 0.00
N THR A 143 10.44 5.03 0.91
CA THR A 143 9.62 6.01 1.64
C THR A 143 9.03 7.07 0.72
N LYS A 144 9.76 7.45 -0.35
CA LYS A 144 9.18 8.32 -1.38
C LYS A 144 8.01 7.62 -2.08
N ALA A 145 8.14 6.36 -2.48
CA ALA A 145 7.05 5.62 -3.11
C ALA A 145 5.83 5.45 -2.19
N ILE A 146 6.05 5.19 -0.90
CA ILE A 146 4.99 5.15 0.13
C ILE A 146 4.30 6.51 0.22
N ASN A 147 5.03 7.60 0.32
CA ASN A 147 4.44 8.94 0.47
C ASN A 147 3.77 9.45 -0.81
N ASP A 148 4.31 9.13 -1.99
CA ASP A 148 3.65 9.41 -3.26
C ASP A 148 2.31 8.63 -3.35
N THR A 149 2.30 7.37 -2.89
CA THR A 149 1.07 6.56 -2.76
C THR A 149 0.06 7.24 -1.84
N ARG A 150 0.50 7.60 -0.62
CA ARG A 150 -0.33 8.30 0.37
C ARG A 150 -0.91 9.60 -0.16
N ASN A 151 -0.13 10.32 -0.96
CA ASN A 151 -0.55 11.58 -1.54
C ASN A 151 -1.70 11.39 -2.53
N LEU A 152 -1.68 10.34 -3.36
CA LEU A 152 -2.81 10.05 -4.26
C LEU A 152 -4.01 9.47 -3.51
N GLN A 153 -3.79 8.61 -2.50
CA GLN A 153 -4.85 8.06 -1.66
C GLN A 153 -5.74 9.14 -1.02
N ILE A 154 -5.14 10.24 -0.52
CA ILE A 154 -5.89 11.29 0.18
C ILE A 154 -6.59 12.28 -0.77
N MET A 155 -6.25 12.28 -2.06
CA MET A 155 -6.85 13.20 -3.02
C MET A 155 -8.33 12.85 -3.20
N PRO A 156 -9.24 13.84 -3.06
CA PRO A 156 -10.66 13.61 -3.29
C PRO A 156 -10.94 13.44 -4.78
N GLU A 157 -12.00 12.69 -5.09
CA GLU A 157 -12.35 12.29 -6.45
C GLU A 157 -12.51 13.46 -7.43
N ASN A 158 -13.03 14.60 -6.98
CA ASN A 158 -13.19 15.78 -7.83
C ASN A 158 -11.86 16.42 -8.30
N PHE A 159 -10.73 15.99 -7.72
CA PHE A 159 -9.37 16.34 -8.16
C PHE A 159 -8.59 15.15 -8.73
N LEU A 160 -9.06 13.91 -8.51
CA LEU A 160 -8.37 12.69 -8.91
C LEU A 160 -9.38 11.58 -9.28
N ASN A 161 -10.20 11.84 -10.29
CA ASN A 161 -11.08 10.84 -10.89
C ASN A 161 -10.28 9.81 -11.72
N SER A 162 -10.97 8.85 -12.33
CA SER A 162 -10.35 7.75 -13.08
C SER A 162 -9.37 8.20 -14.18
N GLU A 163 -9.75 9.22 -14.94
CA GLU A 163 -8.94 9.76 -16.04
C GLU A 163 -7.74 10.55 -15.54
N GLN A 164 -7.93 11.34 -14.49
CA GLN A 164 -6.90 12.14 -13.84
C GLN A 164 -5.87 11.25 -13.13
N LEU A 165 -6.31 10.19 -12.45
CA LEU A 165 -5.41 9.21 -11.83
C LEU A 165 -4.53 8.53 -12.88
N ALA A 166 -5.11 8.05 -13.97
CA ALA A 166 -4.35 7.41 -15.05
C ALA A 166 -3.31 8.37 -15.67
N SER A 167 -3.71 9.62 -15.90
CA SER A 167 -2.83 10.67 -16.43
C SER A 167 -1.70 11.04 -15.45
N ALA A 168 -2.00 11.12 -14.15
CA ALA A 168 -1.03 11.40 -13.10
C ALA A 168 0.06 10.33 -13.03
N ILE A 169 -0.33 9.05 -13.08
CA ILE A 169 0.62 7.92 -13.09
C ILE A 169 1.48 7.95 -14.35
N ALA A 170 0.88 8.10 -15.54
CA ALA A 170 1.63 8.15 -16.79
C ALA A 170 2.66 9.30 -16.80
N SER A 171 2.27 10.48 -16.31
CA SER A 171 3.14 11.65 -16.21
C SER A 171 4.31 11.41 -15.24
N ASP A 172 4.02 10.98 -14.01
CA ASP A 172 5.04 10.73 -12.97
C ASP A 172 6.05 9.65 -13.38
N PHE A 173 5.61 8.65 -14.16
CA PHE A 173 6.43 7.47 -14.49
C PHE A 173 7.20 7.65 -15.81
N SER A 174 6.82 8.62 -16.65
CA SER A 174 7.34 8.83 -18.02
C SER A 174 8.87 8.97 -18.13
N SER A 175 9.52 9.47 -17.08
CA SER A 175 10.97 9.72 -17.08
C SER A 175 11.81 8.57 -16.48
N ILE A 176 11.17 7.48 -16.04
CA ILE A 176 11.84 6.40 -15.33
C ILE A 176 12.40 5.38 -16.34
N PRO A 177 13.72 5.15 -16.38
CA PRO A 177 14.30 4.21 -17.34
C PRO A 177 13.80 2.78 -17.15
N ASN A 178 13.55 2.08 -18.27
CA ASN A 178 13.08 0.68 -18.33
C ASN A 178 11.69 0.44 -17.73
N LEU A 179 10.89 1.50 -17.56
CA LEU A 179 9.50 1.43 -17.15
C LEU A 179 8.61 1.78 -18.35
N ASP A 180 7.79 0.82 -18.78
CA ASP A 180 6.79 1.03 -19.83
C ASP A 180 5.43 1.31 -19.19
N VAL A 181 4.71 2.31 -19.69
CA VAL A 181 3.37 2.67 -19.19
C VAL A 181 2.40 2.72 -20.36
N LYS A 182 1.40 1.84 -20.32
CA LYS A 182 0.28 1.82 -21.26
C LYS A 182 -1.01 2.18 -20.54
N VAL A 183 -1.75 3.16 -21.08
CA VAL A 183 -3.07 3.55 -20.59
C VAL A 183 -4.12 3.10 -21.60
N LEU A 184 -5.04 2.23 -21.19
CA LEU A 184 -6.17 1.80 -21.99
C LEU A 184 -7.35 2.74 -21.77
N THR A 185 -7.90 3.22 -22.87
CA THR A 185 -9.14 4.00 -22.94
C THR A 185 -10.38 3.10 -22.84
N LYS A 186 -11.56 3.69 -22.61
CA LYS A 186 -12.84 2.94 -22.57
C LYS A 186 -13.04 2.06 -23.80
N LYS A 187 -12.75 2.60 -24.99
CA LYS A 187 -12.86 1.87 -26.26
C LYS A 187 -11.96 0.62 -26.31
N GLU A 188 -10.74 0.71 -25.79
CA GLU A 188 -9.82 -0.44 -25.74
C GLU A 188 -10.25 -1.46 -24.69
N ILE A 189 -10.82 -1.01 -23.58
CA ILE A 189 -11.41 -1.86 -22.53
C ILE A 189 -12.61 -2.65 -23.08
N GLU A 190 -13.49 -1.99 -23.86
CA GLU A 190 -14.60 -2.62 -24.58
C GLU A 190 -14.10 -3.68 -25.58
N GLN A 191 -13.06 -3.37 -26.36
CA GLN A 191 -12.45 -4.32 -27.30
C GLN A 191 -11.81 -5.53 -26.62
N LEU A 192 -11.39 -5.40 -25.36
CA LEU A 192 -10.88 -6.49 -24.54
C LEU A 192 -12.00 -7.29 -23.85
N ASN A 193 -13.27 -6.91 -24.01
CA ASN A 193 -14.43 -7.52 -23.34
C ASN A 193 -14.31 -7.52 -21.81
N MET A 194 -13.75 -6.46 -21.22
CA MET A 194 -13.71 -6.29 -19.76
C MET A 194 -15.08 -5.87 -19.21
N GLY A 195 -16.08 -6.74 -19.38
CA GLY A 195 -17.47 -6.41 -19.12
C GLY A 195 -17.81 -6.24 -17.64
N LEU A 196 -17.03 -6.81 -16.72
CA LEU A 196 -17.24 -6.60 -15.28
C LEU A 196 -16.72 -5.21 -14.85
N LEU A 197 -15.58 -4.78 -15.38
CA LEU A 197 -15.10 -3.42 -15.15
C LEU A 197 -16.05 -2.38 -15.77
N LEU A 198 -16.52 -2.65 -16.99
CA LEU A 198 -17.48 -1.78 -17.67
C LEU A 198 -18.83 -1.74 -16.94
N SER A 199 -19.30 -2.84 -16.36
CA SER A 199 -20.57 -2.86 -15.61
C SER A 199 -20.53 -1.95 -14.39
N VAL A 200 -19.41 -1.92 -13.67
CA VAL A 200 -19.20 -1.00 -12.53
C VAL A 200 -19.22 0.46 -12.99
N ASN A 201 -18.57 0.76 -14.12
CA ASN A 201 -18.48 2.12 -14.64
C ASN A 201 -19.82 2.70 -15.17
N LYS A 202 -20.83 1.89 -15.48
CA LYS A 202 -22.04 2.36 -16.20
C LYS A 202 -22.73 3.57 -15.57
N GLY A 203 -22.71 3.70 -14.25
CA GLY A 203 -23.30 4.82 -13.53
C GLY A 203 -22.46 6.11 -13.54
N SER A 204 -21.26 6.07 -14.11
CA SER A 204 -20.29 7.16 -14.04
C SER A 204 -20.42 8.19 -15.16
N THR A 205 -20.01 9.42 -14.85
CA THR A 205 -19.73 10.48 -15.83
C THR A 205 -18.27 10.51 -16.26
N HIS A 206 -17.41 9.74 -15.61
CA HIS A 206 -15.99 9.60 -15.92
C HIS A 206 -15.72 8.25 -16.57
N GLU A 207 -14.93 8.25 -17.63
CA GLU A 207 -14.61 6.99 -18.30
C GLU A 207 -13.66 6.13 -17.46
N PRO A 208 -13.74 4.79 -17.56
CA PRO A 208 -12.81 3.92 -16.88
C PRO A 208 -11.46 3.95 -17.60
N ARG A 209 -10.41 3.57 -16.87
CA ARG A 209 -9.05 3.43 -17.39
C ARG A 209 -8.44 2.13 -16.86
N VAL A 210 -7.63 1.49 -17.69
CA VAL A 210 -6.73 0.43 -17.23
C VAL A 210 -5.30 0.88 -17.50
N VAL A 211 -4.49 1.01 -16.46
CA VAL A 211 -3.08 1.39 -16.59
C VAL A 211 -2.22 0.16 -16.37
N ILE A 212 -1.38 -0.16 -17.34
CA ILE A 212 -0.42 -1.26 -17.27
C ILE A 212 0.98 -0.65 -17.19
N VAL A 213 1.67 -0.91 -16.09
CA VAL A 213 3.06 -0.50 -15.88
C VAL A 213 3.92 -1.75 -15.93
N THR A 214 4.95 -1.78 -16.78
CA THR A 214 5.84 -2.95 -16.91
C THR A 214 7.29 -2.57 -16.66
N TYR A 215 7.93 -3.25 -15.71
CA TYR A 215 9.35 -3.15 -15.43
C TYR A 215 10.07 -4.46 -15.77
N ASN A 216 11.05 -4.37 -16.67
CA ASN A 216 11.86 -5.51 -17.12
C ASN A 216 13.31 -5.40 -16.60
N GLY A 217 13.50 -5.63 -15.30
CA GLY A 217 14.80 -5.53 -14.64
C GLY A 217 15.68 -6.79 -14.74
N ASN A 218 15.11 -7.94 -15.08
CA ASN A 218 15.85 -9.21 -15.21
C ASN A 218 15.67 -9.82 -16.60
N LYS A 219 16.54 -9.41 -17.54
CA LYS A 219 16.50 -9.85 -18.95
C LYS A 219 16.74 -11.36 -19.13
N MET A 220 17.44 -12.02 -18.20
CA MET A 220 17.80 -13.44 -18.29
C MET A 220 16.63 -14.35 -17.90
N HIS A 221 15.74 -13.88 -17.02
CA HIS A 221 14.63 -14.65 -16.45
C HIS A 221 13.28 -14.03 -16.78
N LYS A 222 12.97 -13.85 -18.07
CA LYS A 222 11.73 -13.19 -18.51
C LYS A 222 10.44 -13.85 -17.98
N LYS A 223 10.48 -15.15 -17.68
CA LYS A 223 9.33 -15.92 -17.15
C LYS A 223 9.15 -15.75 -15.65
N ASP A 224 10.20 -15.37 -14.91
CA ASP A 224 10.13 -15.07 -13.49
C ASP A 224 9.69 -13.62 -13.33
N HIS A 225 8.37 -13.46 -13.41
CA HIS A 225 7.67 -12.19 -13.46
C HIS A 225 6.50 -12.23 -12.49
N ILE A 226 6.33 -11.17 -11.70
CA ILE A 226 5.15 -10.98 -10.85
C ILE A 226 4.23 -9.92 -11.47
N ALA A 227 2.93 -10.15 -11.42
CA ALA A 227 1.94 -9.14 -11.78
C ALA A 227 1.14 -8.73 -10.55
N ILE A 228 1.07 -7.42 -10.29
CA ILE A 228 0.32 -6.84 -9.18
C ILE A 228 -0.92 -6.15 -9.75
N VAL A 229 -2.11 -6.60 -9.39
CA VAL A 229 -3.39 -6.05 -9.87
C VAL A 229 -4.04 -5.28 -8.73
N GLY A 230 -4.35 -4.00 -8.94
CA GLY A 230 -4.86 -3.15 -7.87
C GLY A 230 -6.29 -2.68 -8.10
N LYS A 231 -7.12 -2.73 -7.04
CA LYS A 231 -8.46 -2.12 -7.05
C LYS A 231 -8.32 -0.59 -7.16
N GLY A 232 -8.95 0.01 -8.17
CA GLY A 232 -8.83 1.43 -8.50
C GLY A 232 -10.15 2.18 -8.48
N ILE A 233 -11.01 1.96 -7.47
CA ILE A 233 -12.28 2.67 -7.34
C ILE A 233 -12.03 4.07 -6.76
N THR A 234 -12.02 5.12 -7.59
CA THR A 234 -11.66 6.48 -7.16
C THR A 234 -12.67 7.09 -6.19
N PHE A 235 -13.91 6.61 -6.24
CA PHE A 235 -14.91 6.83 -5.20
C PHE A 235 -15.99 5.75 -5.29
N ASP A 236 -16.46 5.28 -4.15
CA ASP A 236 -17.45 4.21 -4.06
C ASP A 236 -18.71 4.67 -3.31
N THR A 237 -19.81 4.85 -4.05
CA THR A 237 -21.13 5.11 -3.45
C THR A 237 -21.89 3.83 -3.13
N GLY A 238 -21.37 2.68 -3.55
CA GLY A 238 -22.02 1.36 -3.58
C GLY A 238 -22.93 1.11 -4.78
N GLY A 239 -22.97 2.02 -5.76
CA GLY A 239 -23.96 1.95 -6.83
C GLY A 239 -25.38 1.95 -6.25
N VAL A 240 -26.32 1.24 -6.89
CA VAL A 240 -27.72 1.23 -6.45
C VAL A 240 -27.92 0.57 -5.08
N ASN A 241 -27.05 -0.38 -4.70
CA ASN A 241 -26.88 -0.86 -3.32
C ASN A 241 -26.11 0.17 -2.48
N THR A 242 -26.69 1.37 -2.34
CA THR A 242 -25.96 2.51 -1.78
C THR A 242 -25.46 2.29 -0.35
N LYS A 243 -24.26 2.80 -0.06
CA LYS A 243 -23.70 2.86 1.30
C LYS A 243 -24.43 3.83 2.25
N GLY A 244 -25.33 4.66 1.73
CA GLY A 244 -26.05 5.66 2.51
C GLY A 244 -25.09 6.62 3.23
N TYR A 245 -25.12 6.65 4.56
CA TYR A 245 -24.27 7.53 5.38
C TYR A 245 -22.84 6.99 5.58
N HIS A 246 -22.51 5.79 5.10
CA HIS A 246 -21.20 5.14 5.30
C HIS A 246 -20.20 5.40 4.16
N MET A 247 -20.30 6.56 3.50
CA MET A 247 -19.41 6.93 2.38
C MET A 247 -18.12 7.65 2.81
N GLU A 248 -17.98 8.00 4.09
CA GLU A 248 -16.75 8.59 4.60
C GLU A 248 -15.56 7.63 4.38
N GLY A 249 -14.45 8.15 3.87
CA GLY A 249 -13.26 7.36 3.55
C GLY A 249 -13.28 6.69 2.17
N MET A 250 -14.38 6.68 1.41
CA MET A 250 -14.44 5.96 0.13
C MET A 250 -13.57 6.52 -1.01
N LYS A 251 -12.93 7.67 -0.82
CA LYS A 251 -11.83 8.13 -1.70
C LYS A 251 -10.59 7.23 -1.63
N TYR A 252 -10.43 6.47 -0.54
CA TYR A 252 -9.33 5.52 -0.36
C TYR A 252 -9.56 4.21 -1.12
N ASP A 253 -10.69 4.04 -1.80
CA ASP A 253 -11.07 2.77 -2.43
C ASP A 253 -10.29 2.43 -3.73
N MET A 254 -9.38 3.34 -4.11
CA MET A 254 -8.40 3.22 -5.18
C MET A 254 -6.99 2.85 -4.69
N SER A 255 -6.82 2.65 -3.38
CA SER A 255 -5.51 2.43 -2.74
C SER A 255 -4.75 1.27 -3.37
N GLY A 256 -5.43 0.17 -3.69
CA GLY A 256 -4.82 -1.02 -4.28
C GLY A 256 -4.11 -0.74 -5.60
N SER A 257 -4.77 -0.01 -6.50
CA SER A 257 -4.21 0.43 -7.79
C SER A 257 -2.96 1.28 -7.61
N VAL A 258 -3.00 2.24 -6.69
CA VAL A 258 -1.85 3.11 -6.44
C VAL A 258 -0.68 2.33 -5.84
N ILE A 259 -0.95 1.48 -4.84
CA ILE A 259 0.07 0.60 -4.23
C ILE A 259 0.75 -0.23 -5.31
N ALA A 260 -0.03 -0.90 -6.19
CA ALA A 260 0.51 -1.71 -7.26
C ALA A 260 1.49 -0.93 -8.16
N ALA A 261 1.08 0.26 -8.62
CA ALA A 261 1.91 1.09 -9.49
C ALA A 261 3.21 1.55 -8.81
N TYR A 262 3.12 2.02 -7.56
CA TYR A 262 4.29 2.56 -6.84
C TYR A 262 5.27 1.48 -6.38
N VAL A 263 4.83 0.24 -6.17
CA VAL A 263 5.74 -0.91 -5.98
C VAL A 263 6.62 -1.09 -7.22
N VAL A 264 6.04 -1.11 -8.41
CA VAL A 264 6.78 -1.31 -9.67
C VAL A 264 7.70 -0.11 -9.95
N LYS A 265 7.24 1.12 -9.70
CA LYS A 265 8.09 2.32 -9.75
C LYS A 265 9.30 2.23 -8.81
N ALA A 266 9.09 1.82 -7.56
CA ALA A 266 10.17 1.67 -6.58
C ALA A 266 11.22 0.64 -7.05
N LEU A 267 10.77 -0.53 -7.53
CA LEU A 267 11.66 -1.56 -8.09
C LEU A 267 12.49 -1.03 -9.27
N ALA A 268 11.87 -0.26 -10.16
CA ALA A 268 12.56 0.36 -11.30
C ALA A 268 13.60 1.39 -10.86
N GLN A 269 13.25 2.26 -9.91
CA GLN A 269 14.17 3.27 -9.35
C GLN A 269 15.35 2.64 -8.58
N MET A 270 15.11 1.52 -7.90
CA MET A 270 16.14 0.70 -7.27
C MET A 270 17.03 -0.02 -8.28
N LYS A 271 16.62 -0.11 -9.56
CA LYS A 271 17.24 -0.95 -10.59
C LYS A 271 17.30 -2.42 -10.15
N ALA A 272 16.23 -2.88 -9.50
CA ALA A 272 16.14 -4.23 -8.97
C ALA A 272 16.24 -5.27 -10.09
N LYS A 273 16.94 -6.39 -9.84
CA LYS A 273 17.06 -7.49 -10.80
C LYS A 273 15.82 -8.38 -10.81
N VAL A 274 14.64 -7.80 -11.03
CA VAL A 274 13.34 -8.47 -11.05
C VAL A 274 12.53 -8.04 -12.27
N ASN A 275 11.57 -8.86 -12.68
CA ASN A 275 10.53 -8.44 -13.60
C ASN A 275 9.23 -8.27 -12.81
N ALA A 276 8.57 -7.12 -12.98
CA ALA A 276 7.31 -6.84 -12.31
C ALA A 276 6.39 -6.01 -13.21
N SER A 277 5.09 -6.22 -13.10
CA SER A 277 4.09 -5.35 -13.73
C SER A 277 2.98 -4.98 -12.76
N ALA A 278 2.42 -3.79 -12.94
CA ALA A 278 1.21 -3.35 -12.25
C ALA A 278 0.07 -3.21 -13.24
N ILE A 279 -1.13 -3.61 -12.85
CA ILE A 279 -2.37 -3.38 -13.58
C ILE A 279 -3.31 -2.63 -12.65
N MET A 280 -3.60 -1.38 -12.99
CA MET A 280 -4.55 -0.55 -12.26
C MET A 280 -5.90 -0.62 -12.97
N CYS A 281 -6.92 -1.14 -12.30
CA CYS A 281 -8.29 -1.20 -12.81
C CYS A 281 -9.09 -0.02 -12.24
N ILE A 282 -9.12 1.09 -13.00
CA ILE A 282 -9.52 2.40 -12.47
C ILE A 282 -10.91 2.79 -12.97
N THR A 283 -11.82 3.04 -12.04
CA THR A 283 -13.14 3.61 -12.30
C THR A 283 -13.70 4.20 -11.00
N ASP A 284 -14.94 4.63 -10.99
CA ASP A 284 -15.72 4.93 -9.79
C ASP A 284 -17.02 4.10 -9.82
N ASN A 285 -17.67 3.96 -8.67
CA ASN A 285 -18.94 3.28 -8.54
C ASN A 285 -20.00 4.30 -8.13
N ARG A 286 -20.81 4.71 -9.10
CA ARG A 286 -21.80 5.79 -8.97
C ARG A 286 -23.21 5.32 -9.30
N ILE A 287 -24.19 6.09 -8.82
CA ILE A 287 -25.61 5.94 -9.18
C ILE A 287 -25.97 6.96 -10.26
N ASN A 288 -26.44 6.47 -11.39
CA ASN A 288 -27.06 7.26 -12.45
C ASN A 288 -28.07 6.38 -13.22
N ALA A 289 -28.75 6.94 -14.24
CA ALA A 289 -29.86 6.28 -14.92
C ALA A 289 -29.54 4.91 -15.54
N ASP A 290 -28.29 4.67 -15.98
CA ASP A 290 -27.84 3.39 -16.56
C ASP A 290 -26.93 2.60 -15.62
N ALA A 291 -26.91 2.92 -14.32
CA ALA A 291 -26.11 2.18 -13.35
C ALA A 291 -26.46 0.69 -13.36
N SER A 292 -25.46 -0.17 -13.12
CA SER A 292 -25.69 -1.60 -12.94
C SER A 292 -26.71 -1.83 -11.82
N LEU A 293 -27.58 -2.82 -12.01
CA LEU A 293 -28.59 -3.22 -11.01
C LEU A 293 -28.27 -4.62 -10.47
N PRO A 294 -28.74 -4.96 -9.25
CA PRO A 294 -28.88 -6.34 -8.81
C PRO A 294 -29.56 -7.21 -9.87
N GLU A 295 -29.17 -8.48 -9.91
CA GLU A 295 -29.64 -9.49 -10.86
C GLU A 295 -29.19 -9.28 -12.32
N ASN A 296 -28.50 -8.17 -12.63
CA ASN A 296 -27.90 -8.01 -13.95
C ASN A 296 -26.76 -9.02 -14.15
N VAL A 297 -26.64 -9.53 -15.38
CA VAL A 297 -25.63 -10.53 -15.73
C VAL A 297 -24.71 -9.95 -16.79
N TYR A 298 -23.41 -9.95 -16.51
CA TYR A 298 -22.37 -9.41 -17.39
C TYR A 298 -21.32 -10.46 -17.71
N GLN A 299 -20.82 -10.46 -18.95
CA GLN A 299 -19.73 -11.35 -19.34
C GLN A 299 -18.38 -10.70 -19.00
N SER A 300 -17.54 -11.43 -18.26
CA SER A 300 -16.17 -11.03 -17.96
C SER A 300 -15.23 -11.19 -19.16
N MET A 301 -14.03 -10.61 -19.06
CA MET A 301 -12.93 -10.81 -20.00
C MET A 301 -12.58 -12.29 -20.18
N SER A 302 -12.81 -13.10 -19.14
CA SER A 302 -12.59 -14.55 -19.17
C SER A 302 -13.63 -15.33 -19.96
N GLY A 303 -14.73 -14.69 -20.35
CA GLY A 303 -15.89 -15.32 -20.97
C GLY A 303 -16.93 -15.87 -19.97
N LYS A 304 -16.59 -15.97 -18.67
CA LYS A 304 -17.54 -16.32 -17.60
C LYS A 304 -18.60 -15.23 -17.46
N TRP A 305 -19.86 -15.64 -17.34
CA TRP A 305 -20.97 -14.77 -16.98
C TRP A 305 -21.06 -14.61 -15.47
N VAL A 306 -21.22 -13.37 -15.00
CA VAL A 306 -21.33 -13.04 -13.58
C VAL A 306 -22.63 -12.28 -13.33
N GLU A 307 -23.44 -12.83 -12.43
CA GLU A 307 -24.61 -12.17 -11.84
C GLU A 307 -24.13 -11.17 -10.78
N VAL A 308 -24.46 -9.90 -10.96
CA VAL A 308 -24.22 -8.85 -9.98
C VAL A 308 -25.35 -8.93 -8.95
N VAL A 309 -25.04 -9.46 -7.77
CA VAL A 309 -26.03 -9.59 -6.69
C VAL A 309 -26.08 -8.33 -5.82
N ASP A 310 -24.91 -7.73 -5.60
CA ASP A 310 -24.73 -6.50 -4.84
C ASP A 310 -23.77 -5.59 -5.59
N THR A 311 -24.19 -4.35 -5.89
CA THR A 311 -23.36 -3.37 -6.59
C THR A 311 -22.31 -2.69 -5.70
N ASP A 312 -22.36 -2.91 -4.38
CA ASP A 312 -21.32 -2.54 -3.41
C ASP A 312 -20.21 -3.61 -3.30
N ALA A 313 -20.36 -4.70 -4.05
CA ALA A 313 -19.32 -5.71 -4.26
C ALA A 313 -18.59 -5.48 -5.60
N GLU A 314 -18.36 -4.22 -5.98
CA GLU A 314 -17.79 -3.80 -7.26
C GLU A 314 -16.28 -4.10 -7.39
N GLY A 315 -15.54 -4.00 -6.28
CA GLY A 315 -14.08 -4.11 -6.31
C GLY A 315 -13.61 -5.45 -6.87
N ARG A 316 -14.31 -6.54 -6.54
CA ARG A 316 -13.99 -7.88 -7.06
C ARG A 316 -14.34 -8.04 -8.54
N LEU A 317 -15.32 -7.27 -9.05
CA LEU A 317 -15.70 -7.26 -10.46
C LEU A 317 -14.60 -6.61 -11.31
N VAL A 318 -14.11 -5.42 -10.91
CA VAL A 318 -13.05 -4.72 -11.65
C VAL A 318 -11.73 -5.50 -11.59
N LEU A 319 -11.42 -6.13 -10.43
CA LEU A 319 -10.24 -6.96 -10.26
C LEU A 319 -10.30 -8.25 -11.07
N ALA A 320 -11.45 -8.90 -11.20
CA ALA A 320 -11.59 -10.14 -11.97
C ALA A 320 -11.12 -9.97 -13.43
N ASP A 321 -11.52 -8.88 -14.09
CA ASP A 321 -11.04 -8.56 -15.45
C ASP A 321 -9.54 -8.22 -15.48
N GLY A 322 -9.04 -7.49 -14.48
CA GLY A 322 -7.60 -7.18 -14.35
C GLY A 322 -6.71 -8.40 -14.09
N ILE A 323 -7.15 -9.31 -13.23
CA ILE A 323 -6.48 -10.58 -12.91
C ILE A 323 -6.46 -11.47 -14.14
N PHE A 324 -7.60 -11.59 -14.85
CA PHE A 324 -7.64 -12.37 -16.07
C PHE A 324 -6.76 -11.75 -17.17
N TYR A 325 -6.73 -10.42 -17.30
CA TYR A 325 -5.80 -9.73 -18.19
C TYR A 325 -4.34 -10.09 -17.86
N ALA A 326 -3.96 -10.04 -16.58
CA ALA A 326 -2.63 -10.45 -16.13
C ALA A 326 -2.32 -11.89 -16.55
N ALA A 327 -3.24 -12.82 -16.25
CA ALA A 327 -3.08 -14.23 -16.53
C ALA A 327 -2.96 -14.53 -18.04
N GLU A 328 -3.79 -13.89 -18.85
CA GLU A 328 -3.89 -14.16 -20.29
C GLU A 328 -2.80 -13.44 -21.10
N LYS A 329 -2.56 -12.16 -20.80
CA LYS A 329 -1.67 -11.31 -21.61
C LYS A 329 -0.25 -11.26 -21.09
N LEU A 330 -0.05 -11.27 -19.76
CA LEU A 330 1.28 -11.14 -19.16
C LEU A 330 1.87 -12.49 -18.73
N LYS A 331 1.02 -13.46 -18.38
CA LYS A 331 1.40 -14.83 -17.99
C LYS A 331 2.50 -14.86 -16.91
N PRO A 332 2.31 -14.14 -15.77
CA PRO A 332 3.30 -14.08 -14.72
C PRO A 332 3.45 -15.44 -14.02
N SER A 333 4.55 -15.59 -13.29
CA SER A 333 4.76 -16.71 -12.37
C SER A 333 3.89 -16.63 -11.11
N THR A 334 3.43 -15.42 -10.75
CA THR A 334 2.56 -15.18 -9.59
C THR A 334 1.74 -13.92 -9.86
N ILE A 335 0.43 -13.98 -9.60
CA ILE A 335 -0.47 -12.84 -9.55
C ILE A 335 -0.67 -12.46 -8.09
N ILE A 336 -0.53 -11.17 -7.80
CA ILE A 336 -0.85 -10.59 -6.49
C ILE A 336 -1.93 -9.55 -6.74
N ASP A 337 -3.05 -9.60 -6.05
CA ASP A 337 -3.96 -8.45 -6.03
C ASP A 337 -3.91 -7.70 -4.71
N VAL A 338 -4.17 -6.39 -4.76
CA VAL A 338 -4.24 -5.50 -3.60
C VAL A 338 -5.54 -4.72 -3.68
N ALA A 339 -6.34 -4.76 -2.63
CA ALA A 339 -7.66 -4.16 -2.64
C ALA A 339 -8.15 -3.75 -1.25
N THR A 340 -8.82 -2.60 -1.18
CA THR A 340 -9.74 -2.25 -0.09
C THR A 340 -11.06 -2.97 -0.35
N LEU A 341 -11.14 -4.26 -0.05
CA LEU A 341 -12.15 -5.12 -0.67
C LEU A 341 -13.38 -5.34 0.18
N THR A 342 -13.23 -5.66 1.47
CA THR A 342 -14.37 -6.10 2.28
C THR A 342 -14.44 -5.44 3.65
N GLY A 343 -15.63 -5.00 4.06
CA GLY A 343 -15.86 -4.60 5.46
C GLY A 343 -15.65 -5.76 6.45
N SER A 344 -15.85 -7.00 5.99
CA SER A 344 -15.69 -8.19 6.84
C SER A 344 -14.24 -8.44 7.30
N ILE A 345 -13.21 -7.99 6.55
CA ILE A 345 -11.83 -8.10 7.03
C ILE A 345 -11.56 -7.12 8.17
N ILE A 346 -12.20 -5.95 8.14
CA ILE A 346 -12.10 -4.95 9.22
C ILE A 346 -12.72 -5.51 10.49
N VAL A 347 -13.88 -6.19 10.38
CA VAL A 347 -14.50 -6.88 11.52
C VAL A 347 -13.58 -7.97 12.09
N ALA A 348 -12.84 -8.69 11.24
CA ALA A 348 -11.99 -9.80 11.66
C ALA A 348 -10.63 -9.37 12.25
N LEU A 349 -9.98 -8.35 11.66
CA LEU A 349 -8.59 -7.97 11.94
C LEU A 349 -8.42 -6.52 12.42
N GLY A 350 -9.50 -5.75 12.47
CA GLY A 350 -9.49 -4.33 12.80
C GLY A 350 -8.60 -3.53 11.84
N ASN A 351 -7.98 -2.49 12.38
CA ASN A 351 -7.01 -1.65 11.65
C ASN A 351 -5.55 -2.10 11.88
N THR A 352 -5.33 -3.33 12.35
CA THR A 352 -4.00 -3.79 12.78
C THR A 352 -3.31 -4.64 11.72
N TYR A 353 -4.03 -5.58 11.10
CA TYR A 353 -3.47 -6.53 10.12
C TYR A 353 -4.18 -6.43 8.78
N SER A 354 -3.41 -6.42 7.68
CA SER A 354 -3.98 -6.72 6.36
C SER A 354 -4.24 -8.23 6.23
N GLY A 355 -5.35 -8.61 5.61
CA GLY A 355 -5.71 -10.01 5.37
C GLY A 355 -5.07 -10.54 4.10
N ILE A 356 -4.37 -11.68 4.19
CA ILE A 356 -3.64 -12.28 3.06
C ILE A 356 -4.13 -13.70 2.82
N TRP A 357 -4.54 -13.98 1.59
CA TRP A 357 -4.84 -15.34 1.12
C TRP A 357 -3.79 -15.73 0.09
N SER A 358 -3.43 -17.02 0.03
CA SER A 358 -2.54 -17.51 -1.00
C SER A 358 -2.84 -18.95 -1.37
N THR A 359 -2.80 -19.25 -2.67
CA THR A 359 -2.97 -20.60 -3.21
C THR A 359 -1.71 -21.46 -3.04
N ASN A 360 -0.59 -20.89 -2.63
CA ASN A 360 0.70 -21.57 -2.54
C ASN A 360 1.40 -21.24 -1.21
N ASP A 361 1.64 -22.28 -0.40
CA ASP A 361 2.24 -22.13 0.94
C ASP A 361 3.66 -21.55 0.91
N ASP A 362 4.48 -21.91 -0.07
CA ASP A 362 5.85 -21.43 -0.15
C ASP A 362 5.90 -19.96 -0.58
N LYS A 363 5.02 -19.55 -1.50
CA LYS A 363 4.83 -18.14 -1.86
C LYS A 363 4.35 -17.33 -0.67
N PHE A 364 3.44 -17.87 0.14
CA PHE A 364 3.01 -17.21 1.37
C PHE A 364 4.14 -17.06 2.38
N LYS A 365 5.01 -18.07 2.58
CA LYS A 365 6.16 -17.96 3.49
C LYS A 365 7.08 -16.82 3.07
N VAL A 366 7.36 -16.67 1.78
CA VAL A 366 8.16 -15.56 1.25
C VAL A 366 7.45 -14.22 1.50
N PHE A 367 6.14 -14.15 1.30
CA PHE A 367 5.35 -12.94 1.59
C PHE A 367 5.37 -12.58 3.07
N ALA A 368 5.20 -13.54 3.97
CA ALA A 368 5.25 -13.33 5.41
C ALA A 368 6.63 -12.82 5.86
N GLN A 369 7.71 -13.39 5.32
CA GLN A 369 9.07 -12.89 5.56
C GLN A 369 9.25 -11.47 5.02
N ALA A 370 8.73 -11.17 3.84
CA ALA A 370 8.76 -9.84 3.26
C ALA A 370 8.04 -8.81 4.14
N ALA A 371 6.88 -9.16 4.70
CA ALA A 371 6.13 -8.31 5.61
C ALA A 371 6.87 -8.07 6.93
N GLN A 372 7.50 -9.11 7.49
CA GLN A 372 8.38 -8.97 8.66
C GLN A 372 9.55 -8.02 8.38
N ASN A 373 10.23 -8.19 7.24
CA ASN A 373 11.32 -7.31 6.83
C ASN A 373 10.83 -5.88 6.61
N ALA A 374 9.64 -5.69 6.03
CA ALA A 374 8.96 -4.41 5.85
C ALA A 374 8.49 -3.80 7.17
N GLN A 375 8.42 -4.59 8.23
CA GLN A 375 7.84 -4.25 9.53
C GLN A 375 6.36 -3.86 9.42
N GLU A 376 5.63 -4.52 8.51
CA GLU A 376 4.19 -4.38 8.27
C GLU A 376 3.46 -5.64 8.79
N LYS A 377 2.31 -5.43 9.43
CA LYS A 377 1.53 -6.51 10.06
C LYS A 377 0.54 -7.09 9.05
N VAL A 378 0.72 -8.38 8.73
CA VAL A 378 -0.16 -9.14 7.83
C VAL A 378 -0.59 -10.45 8.48
N TRP A 379 -1.78 -10.94 8.14
CA TRP A 379 -2.30 -12.19 8.68
C TRP A 379 -2.76 -13.13 7.58
N ARG A 380 -2.43 -14.43 7.70
CA ARG A 380 -2.89 -15.43 6.74
C ARG A 380 -4.33 -15.80 7.01
N MET A 381 -5.15 -15.71 5.98
CA MET A 381 -6.54 -16.12 5.98
C MET A 381 -6.74 -17.41 5.16
N PRO A 382 -7.73 -18.25 5.50
CA PRO A 382 -7.91 -19.55 4.86
C PRO A 382 -8.53 -19.43 3.45
N LEU A 383 -7.98 -20.16 2.48
CA LEU A 383 -8.66 -20.46 1.21
C LEU A 383 -9.27 -21.86 1.29
N HIS A 384 -10.56 -21.97 1.04
CA HIS A 384 -11.27 -23.23 1.02
C HIS A 384 -12.45 -23.17 0.04
N GLU A 385 -12.70 -24.26 -0.68
CA GLU A 385 -13.75 -24.32 -1.71
C GLU A 385 -15.16 -24.08 -1.14
N ASP A 386 -15.38 -24.33 0.16
CA ASP A 386 -16.65 -24.01 0.81
C ASP A 386 -17.00 -22.52 0.78
N TYR A 387 -16.00 -21.63 0.82
CA TYR A 387 -16.23 -20.20 0.68
C TYR A 387 -16.65 -19.79 -0.73
N ASN A 388 -16.42 -20.66 -1.73
CA ASN A 388 -16.77 -20.42 -3.13
C ASN A 388 -18.17 -20.92 -3.50
N LYS A 389 -18.81 -21.72 -2.63
CA LYS A 389 -20.16 -22.26 -2.86
C LYS A 389 -21.22 -21.16 -3.05
N GLY A 390 -21.03 -20.01 -2.41
CA GLY A 390 -21.87 -18.83 -2.59
C GLY A 390 -21.77 -18.27 -4.01
N ASN A 391 -20.54 -18.00 -4.45
CA ASN A 391 -20.27 -17.51 -5.81
C ASN A 391 -20.77 -18.47 -6.89
N LYS A 392 -20.52 -19.79 -6.76
CA LYS A 392 -20.98 -20.81 -7.72
C LYS A 392 -22.48 -21.14 -7.59
N GLY A 393 -23.20 -20.43 -6.74
CA GLY A 393 -24.60 -20.68 -6.42
C GLY A 393 -25.61 -19.96 -7.32
N SER A 394 -25.16 -19.15 -8.29
CA SER A 394 -26.03 -18.41 -9.22
C SER A 394 -26.94 -19.36 -10.00
N LYS A 395 -28.14 -18.88 -10.33
CA LYS A 395 -29.11 -19.62 -11.15
C LYS A 395 -29.14 -19.18 -12.61
N VAL A 396 -28.54 -18.05 -12.92
CA VAL A 396 -28.63 -17.38 -14.23
C VAL A 396 -27.26 -17.12 -14.87
N ALA A 397 -26.17 -17.31 -14.12
CA ALA A 397 -24.80 -17.05 -14.55
C ALA A 397 -23.83 -18.13 -14.03
N ASP A 398 -22.59 -18.12 -14.52
CA ASP A 398 -21.54 -19.06 -14.04
C ASP A 398 -21.16 -18.76 -12.59
N LEU A 399 -21.16 -17.48 -12.22
CA LEU A 399 -20.84 -16.99 -10.88
C LEU A 399 -21.83 -15.89 -10.45
N ALA A 400 -22.03 -15.76 -9.15
CA ALA A 400 -22.57 -14.57 -8.50
C ALA A 400 -21.41 -13.75 -7.92
N SER A 401 -21.49 -12.41 -7.98
CA SER A 401 -20.48 -11.51 -7.40
C SER A 401 -20.40 -11.65 -5.88
N TRP A 402 -21.53 -11.93 -5.24
CA TRP A 402 -21.66 -12.06 -3.80
C TRP A 402 -22.80 -13.01 -3.45
N SER A 403 -22.75 -13.62 -2.27
CA SER A 403 -23.86 -14.40 -1.72
C SER A 403 -23.96 -14.28 -0.21
N SER A 404 -25.18 -14.15 0.29
CA SER A 404 -25.51 -14.23 1.73
C SER A 404 -25.39 -15.66 2.30
N ARG A 405 -25.22 -16.67 1.44
CA ARG A 405 -25.05 -18.07 1.87
C ARG A 405 -23.72 -18.32 2.59
N VAL A 406 -22.71 -17.51 2.28
CA VAL A 406 -21.40 -17.54 2.94
C VAL A 406 -21.29 -16.30 3.81
N ARG A 407 -21.15 -16.49 5.13
CA ARG A 407 -21.09 -15.36 6.08
C ARG A 407 -19.78 -14.58 6.03
N VAL A 408 -18.68 -15.23 5.64
CA VAL A 408 -17.34 -14.63 5.63
C VAL A 408 -17.05 -14.06 4.24
N ASP A 409 -17.50 -12.83 4.00
CA ASP A 409 -17.39 -12.23 2.67
C ASP A 409 -15.93 -12.07 2.21
N SER A 410 -14.98 -11.78 3.09
CA SER A 410 -13.55 -11.67 2.75
C SER A 410 -12.99 -12.94 2.09
N SER A 411 -13.36 -14.11 2.62
CA SER A 411 -12.94 -15.39 2.03
C SER A 411 -13.76 -15.76 0.78
N GLN A 412 -15.03 -15.36 0.71
CA GLN A 412 -15.84 -15.49 -0.50
C GLN A 412 -15.28 -14.64 -1.64
N ALA A 413 -14.85 -13.40 -1.36
CA ALA A 413 -14.25 -12.48 -2.32
C ALA A 413 -12.91 -13.02 -2.84
N ALA A 414 -12.04 -13.51 -1.94
CA ALA A 414 -10.79 -14.14 -2.32
C ALA A 414 -11.00 -15.35 -3.25
N MET A 415 -12.01 -16.20 -2.96
CA MET A 415 -12.38 -17.33 -3.81
C MET A 415 -13.00 -16.90 -5.14
N PHE A 416 -13.79 -15.81 -5.16
CA PHE A 416 -14.30 -15.22 -6.41
C PHE A 416 -13.16 -14.79 -7.32
N LEU A 417 -12.17 -14.06 -6.78
CA LEU A 417 -11.01 -13.60 -7.54
C LEU A 417 -10.14 -14.75 -8.07
N LYS A 418 -9.97 -15.83 -7.28
CA LYS A 418 -9.24 -17.04 -7.69
C LYS A 418 -9.78 -17.63 -9.00
N GLU A 419 -11.07 -17.52 -9.28
CA GLU A 419 -11.72 -18.04 -10.50
C GLU A 419 -11.19 -17.41 -11.80
N PHE A 420 -10.47 -16.29 -11.73
CA PHE A 420 -9.98 -15.53 -12.88
C PHE A 420 -8.46 -15.66 -13.10
N THR A 421 -7.77 -16.50 -12.30
CA THR A 421 -6.30 -16.59 -12.27
C THR A 421 -5.68 -17.51 -13.32
N LYS A 422 -6.49 -18.33 -14.02
CA LYS A 422 -6.03 -19.42 -14.90
C LYS A 422 -4.99 -20.34 -14.25
N ASP A 423 -5.22 -20.70 -12.98
CA ASP A 423 -4.36 -21.58 -12.17
C ASP A 423 -2.93 -21.05 -11.93
N ILE A 424 -2.66 -19.78 -12.21
CA ILE A 424 -1.41 -19.13 -11.82
C ILE A 424 -1.41 -18.94 -10.29
N ASP A 425 -0.24 -19.14 -9.65
CA ASP A 425 -0.06 -18.87 -8.21
C ASP A 425 -0.61 -17.49 -7.86
N PHE A 426 -1.46 -17.43 -6.84
CA PHE A 426 -2.25 -16.24 -6.52
C PHE A 426 -2.10 -15.86 -5.05
N ILE A 427 -1.96 -14.55 -4.81
CA ILE A 427 -1.99 -13.93 -3.48
C ILE A 427 -3.01 -12.79 -3.50
N HIS A 428 -4.04 -12.88 -2.66
CA HIS A 428 -4.99 -11.79 -2.48
C HIS A 428 -4.67 -11.02 -1.20
N CYS A 429 -4.57 -9.69 -1.30
CA CYS A 429 -4.28 -8.80 -0.18
C CYS A 429 -5.48 -7.86 0.06
N ASP A 430 -6.28 -8.14 1.09
CA ASP A 430 -7.33 -7.23 1.55
C ASP A 430 -6.75 -6.24 2.57
N VAL A 431 -6.64 -4.98 2.14
CA VAL A 431 -6.08 -3.86 2.90
C VAL A 431 -7.16 -2.90 3.40
N ALA A 432 -8.45 -3.27 3.36
CA ALA A 432 -9.55 -2.38 3.73
C ALA A 432 -9.39 -1.76 5.13
N GLY A 433 -8.86 -2.50 6.11
CA GLY A 433 -8.63 -1.99 7.46
C GLY A 433 -7.34 -1.17 7.63
N THR A 434 -6.42 -1.23 6.66
CA THR A 434 -5.05 -0.74 6.82
C THR A 434 -4.61 0.26 5.76
N ALA A 435 -5.38 0.44 4.68
CA ALA A 435 -5.06 1.39 3.61
C ALA A 435 -5.13 2.85 4.09
N ASP A 436 -6.11 3.15 4.95
CA ASP A 436 -6.18 4.34 5.78
C ASP A 436 -6.54 3.96 7.22
N VAL A 437 -6.17 4.83 8.17
CA VAL A 437 -6.54 4.69 9.57
C VAL A 437 -7.01 6.05 10.05
N ALA A 438 -8.28 6.15 10.46
CA ALA A 438 -8.92 7.40 10.87
C ALA A 438 -8.74 8.53 9.83
N GLY A 439 -8.85 8.20 8.53
CA GLY A 439 -8.70 9.15 7.45
C GLY A 439 -7.26 9.55 7.12
N GLU A 440 -6.26 8.94 7.75
CA GLU A 440 -4.85 9.12 7.37
C GLU A 440 -4.42 7.99 6.41
N PRO A 441 -3.98 8.30 5.17
CA PRO A 441 -3.49 7.29 4.23
C PRO A 441 -2.19 6.66 4.75
N GLN A 442 -2.07 5.34 4.66
CA GLN A 442 -0.91 4.61 5.19
C GLN A 442 0.11 4.22 4.11
N GLY A 443 -0.29 4.05 2.85
CA GLY A 443 0.58 3.49 1.80
C GLY A 443 1.05 2.06 2.10
N VAL A 444 0.20 1.29 2.80
CA VAL A 444 0.49 -0.06 3.29
C VAL A 444 0.85 -1.03 2.15
N LEU A 445 1.64 -2.03 2.47
CA LEU A 445 2.13 -3.10 1.59
C LEU A 445 3.07 -2.66 0.47
N VAL A 446 3.29 -1.36 0.23
CA VAL A 446 4.32 -0.91 -0.73
C VAL A 446 5.69 -1.48 -0.34
N ALA A 447 6.03 -1.42 0.95
CA ALA A 447 7.28 -2.00 1.46
C ALA A 447 7.28 -3.53 1.37
N THR A 448 6.22 -4.19 1.86
CA THR A 448 6.09 -5.65 1.80
C THR A 448 6.22 -6.19 0.39
N LEU A 449 5.55 -5.58 -0.60
CA LEU A 449 5.55 -6.08 -1.97
C LEU A 449 6.87 -5.81 -2.70
N VAL A 450 7.56 -4.71 -2.38
CA VAL A 450 8.94 -4.48 -2.84
C VAL A 450 9.87 -5.55 -2.26
N GLU A 451 9.81 -5.81 -0.95
CA GLU A 451 10.63 -6.87 -0.32
C GLU A 451 10.27 -8.25 -0.87
N TYR A 452 8.99 -8.54 -1.11
CA TYR A 452 8.54 -9.80 -1.71
C TYR A 452 9.14 -10.01 -3.09
N ALA A 453 9.10 -8.98 -3.96
CA ALA A 453 9.69 -9.06 -5.29
C ALA A 453 11.20 -9.33 -5.22
N LEU A 454 11.90 -8.71 -4.25
CA LEU A 454 13.34 -8.90 -4.05
C LEU A 454 13.68 -10.30 -3.51
N LEU A 455 12.88 -10.84 -2.60
CA LEU A 455 13.07 -12.17 -2.00
C LEU A 455 12.63 -13.32 -2.92
N ASN A 456 11.64 -13.08 -3.79
CA ASN A 456 11.09 -14.09 -4.71
C ASN A 456 12.01 -14.32 -5.94
N GLN A 457 13.28 -13.91 -5.89
CA GLN A 457 14.28 -14.28 -6.88
C GLN A 457 14.77 -15.72 -6.55
N LYS A 458 14.50 -16.67 -7.46
CA LYS A 458 15.12 -17.99 -7.43
C LYS A 458 16.47 -17.97 -8.14
#